data_AF-A0A443HKE7-F1
#
_entry.id   AF-A0A443HKE7-F1
#
_cell.length_a   1.000
_cell.length_b   1.000
_cell.length_c   1.000
_cell.angle_alpha   90.00
_cell.angle_beta   90.00
_cell.angle_gamma   90.00
#
_symmetry.space_group_name_H-M   'P 1'
#
loop_
_entity.id
_entity.type
_entity.pdbx_description
1 polymer ?
#
loop_
_entity_poly.entity_id
_entity_poly.type
_entity_poly.pdbx_seq_one_letter_code
_entity_poly.pdbx_strand_id
1 'polypeptide(L)'
;MSQSIPHLSSQRCPLPESVFLSCPLIAMTSVIELKERNKANRLALRKLEAHVTSLEKFSFHPANLQNAAISIIPAPFECQNGKPEFTPSFFAPYPSDLLMAPKDGWVPFEFPKYDSERAQRRHETPIDRARQLCYYLEQSLSGYRSRCPEVQYPVFLISGWRYQDIGEYGFKKDLWEYGLQIGMEDSKCPPQWTVDAVYHYHDTKFPHLKSMMISDVDGDYEMLFRGELLALIRMIRGRLETKRFARYPVHPVLLFSMMGTQHARILQAHFNGTELVIHHSKFYDFRYEDAVLLELFAQWFISSPVGETEPE
;
A
#
# COMPACT_ATOMS: atom_id res chain seq x y z
N MET A 1 -16.86 -48.31 -22.30
CA MET A 1 -17.66 -48.72 -21.14
C MET A 1 -17.61 -47.59 -20.14
N SER A 2 -18.73 -46.90 -19.99
CA SER A 2 -18.95 -45.79 -19.08
C SER A 2 -18.92 -46.32 -17.64
N GLN A 3 -18.10 -45.71 -16.77
CA GLN A 3 -18.18 -45.92 -15.33
C GLN A 3 -18.57 -44.61 -14.65
N SER A 4 -19.72 -44.69 -14.01
CA SER A 4 -20.48 -43.66 -13.32
C SER A 4 -19.93 -43.37 -11.92
N ILE A 5 -19.88 -42.08 -11.60
CA ILE A 5 -19.52 -41.51 -10.29
C ILE A 5 -20.74 -41.65 -9.34
N PRO A 6 -20.57 -42.05 -8.07
CA PRO A 6 -21.67 -42.05 -7.10
C PRO A 6 -21.94 -40.65 -6.52
N HIS A 7 -23.21 -40.26 -6.54
CA HIS A 7 -23.77 -39.09 -5.85
C HIS A 7 -23.67 -39.24 -4.32
N LEU A 8 -23.05 -38.28 -3.64
CA LEU A 8 -23.18 -38.08 -2.19
C LEU A 8 -24.17 -36.95 -1.91
N SER A 9 -25.26 -37.31 -1.23
CA SER A 9 -26.34 -36.44 -0.76
C SER A 9 -25.88 -35.56 0.41
N SER A 10 -26.07 -34.25 0.29
CA SER A 10 -25.89 -33.31 1.40
C SER A 10 -27.09 -33.37 2.36
N GLN A 11 -26.86 -33.88 3.57
CA GLN A 11 -27.82 -33.74 4.67
C GLN A 11 -27.73 -32.31 5.24
N ARG A 12 -28.86 -31.60 5.22
CA ARG A 12 -29.04 -30.27 5.82
C ARG A 12 -29.42 -30.43 7.29
N CYS A 13 -28.76 -29.71 8.19
CA CYS A 13 -29.26 -29.45 9.54
C CYS A 13 -30.33 -28.35 9.50
N PRO A 14 -31.46 -28.46 10.24
CA PRO A 14 -32.48 -27.42 10.30
C PRO A 14 -32.16 -26.42 11.42
N LEU A 15 -32.28 -25.12 11.12
CA LEU A 15 -32.37 -24.05 12.13
C LEU A 15 -33.84 -23.70 12.37
N PRO A 16 -34.25 -23.32 13.60
CA PRO A 16 -35.65 -22.99 13.90
C PRO A 16 -36.02 -21.56 13.50
N GLU A 17 -37.27 -21.41 13.05
CA GLU A 17 -37.88 -20.15 12.64
C GLU A 17 -38.35 -19.26 13.81
N SER A 18 -38.07 -17.96 13.64
CA SER A 18 -38.87 -16.79 14.07
C SER A 18 -38.97 -16.41 15.55
N VAL A 19 -38.50 -15.20 15.86
CA VAL A 19 -39.26 -14.21 16.64
C VAL A 19 -39.02 -12.83 16.00
N PHE A 20 -40.08 -12.27 15.41
CA PHE A 20 -40.18 -10.87 14.99
C PHE A 20 -40.46 -9.99 16.21
N LEU A 21 -39.62 -8.98 16.47
CA LEU A 21 -39.96 -7.81 17.28
C LEU A 21 -39.33 -6.54 16.66
N SER A 22 -40.21 -5.69 16.14
CA SER A 22 -40.17 -4.22 15.94
C SER A 22 -38.85 -3.42 15.91
N CYS A 23 -38.65 -2.75 14.76
CA CYS A 23 -37.92 -1.49 14.41
C CYS A 23 -37.29 -0.62 15.53
N PRO A 24 -36.18 0.08 15.24
CA PRO A 24 -36.29 1.35 14.49
C PRO A 24 -35.31 1.48 13.33
N LEU A 25 -35.64 2.39 12.39
CA LEU A 25 -34.80 2.94 11.32
C LEU A 25 -33.30 2.96 11.67
N ILE A 26 -32.51 2.09 11.05
CA ILE A 26 -31.05 2.19 11.00
C ILE A 26 -30.67 2.33 9.53
N ALA A 27 -29.90 3.37 9.25
CA ALA A 27 -29.81 4.04 7.97
C ALA A 27 -29.24 3.15 6.85
N MET A 28 -30.09 2.70 5.94
CA MET A 28 -29.65 2.42 4.58
C MET A 28 -29.23 3.76 3.95
N THR A 29 -27.97 4.15 4.16
CA THR A 29 -27.37 5.32 3.49
C THR A 29 -27.68 5.20 2.00
N SER A 30 -28.44 6.15 1.46
CA SER A 30 -28.93 6.04 0.10
C SER A 30 -27.76 6.05 -0.89
N VAL A 31 -27.93 5.41 -2.04
CA VAL A 31 -26.92 5.43 -3.12
C VAL A 31 -26.55 6.87 -3.53
N ILE A 32 -27.45 7.83 -3.33
CA ILE A 32 -27.24 9.26 -3.59
C ILE A 32 -26.29 9.85 -2.54
N GLU A 33 -26.52 9.58 -1.25
CA GLU A 33 -25.67 10.04 -0.14
C GLU A 33 -24.24 9.50 -0.26
N LEU A 34 -24.06 8.22 -0.59
CA LEU A 34 -22.74 7.62 -0.80
C LEU A 34 -21.99 8.30 -1.98
N LYS A 35 -22.70 8.63 -3.06
CA LYS A 35 -22.13 9.32 -4.21
C LYS A 35 -21.72 10.75 -3.88
N GLU A 36 -22.56 11.49 -3.17
CA GLU A 36 -22.25 12.87 -2.76
C GLU A 36 -21.12 12.89 -1.72
N ARG A 37 -21.07 11.94 -0.78
CA ARG A 37 -19.92 11.76 0.12
C ARG A 37 -18.64 11.53 -0.66
N ASN A 38 -18.61 10.58 -1.58
CA ASN A 38 -17.39 10.32 -2.36
C ASN A 38 -17.00 11.54 -3.22
N LYS A 39 -17.97 12.31 -3.69
CA LYS A 39 -17.71 13.59 -4.39
C LYS A 39 -17.09 14.63 -3.47
N ALA A 40 -17.58 14.76 -2.24
CA ALA A 40 -16.99 15.63 -1.22
C ALA A 40 -15.56 15.19 -0.88
N ASN A 41 -15.33 13.89 -0.64
CA ASN A 41 -14.00 13.34 -0.36
C ASN A 41 -13.01 13.59 -1.50
N ARG A 42 -13.44 13.40 -2.76
CA ARG A 42 -12.60 13.72 -3.93
C ARG A 42 -12.25 15.20 -4.00
N LEU A 43 -13.18 16.09 -3.64
CA LEU A 43 -12.93 17.52 -3.61
C LEU A 43 -11.96 17.89 -2.48
N ALA A 44 -12.12 17.31 -1.29
CA ALA A 44 -11.21 17.49 -0.15
C ALA A 44 -9.80 17.03 -0.50
N LEU A 45 -9.63 15.82 -1.03
CA LEU A 45 -8.34 15.29 -1.48
C LEU A 45 -7.71 16.12 -2.61
N ARG A 46 -8.53 16.71 -3.50
CA ARG A 46 -8.01 17.64 -4.52
C ARG A 46 -7.49 18.94 -3.90
N LYS A 47 -8.18 19.50 -2.91
CA LYS A 47 -7.69 20.67 -2.17
C LYS A 47 -6.41 20.34 -1.41
N LEU A 48 -6.37 19.17 -0.78
CA LEU A 48 -5.19 18.68 -0.07
C LEU A 48 -3.99 18.50 -1.00
N GLU A 49 -4.19 17.87 -2.17
CA GLU A 49 -3.16 17.75 -3.20
C GLU A 49 -2.62 19.13 -3.61
N ALA A 50 -3.52 20.09 -3.88
CA ALA A 50 -3.13 21.43 -4.27
C ALA A 50 -2.32 22.13 -3.16
N HIS A 51 -2.74 21.96 -1.90
CA HIS A 51 -2.01 22.48 -0.75
C HIS A 51 -0.60 21.88 -0.66
N VAL A 52 -0.47 20.55 -0.64
CA VAL A 52 0.83 19.86 -0.60
C VAL A 52 1.71 20.29 -1.79
N THR A 53 1.12 20.42 -2.97
CA THR A 53 1.81 20.85 -4.19
C THR A 53 2.37 22.27 -4.06
N SER A 54 1.64 23.17 -3.39
CA SER A 54 2.01 24.58 -3.20
C SER A 54 3.05 24.83 -2.10
N LEU A 55 3.33 23.83 -1.26
CA LEU A 55 4.36 23.96 -0.22
C LEU A 55 5.74 24.04 -0.88
N GLU A 56 6.56 24.99 -0.43
CA GLU A 56 7.96 25.16 -0.86
C GLU A 56 8.89 24.06 -0.29
N LYS A 57 8.39 23.27 0.67
CA LYS A 57 9.13 22.16 1.29
C LYS A 57 8.74 20.83 0.64
N PHE A 58 9.70 19.92 0.59
CA PHE A 58 9.52 18.57 0.02
C PHE A 58 9.61 17.44 1.04
N SER A 59 10.00 17.76 2.26
CA SER A 59 9.99 16.89 3.43
C SER A 59 9.30 17.60 4.59
N PHE A 60 8.60 16.83 5.40
CA PHE A 60 7.73 17.37 6.44
C PHE A 60 7.87 16.58 7.73
N HIS A 61 8.16 17.30 8.81
CA HIS A 61 8.03 16.74 10.15
C HIS A 61 6.54 16.53 10.44
N PRO A 62 6.12 15.39 11.03
CA PRO A 62 4.71 15.08 11.31
C PRO A 62 3.94 16.22 11.99
N ALA A 63 4.57 16.89 12.96
CA ALA A 63 4.00 18.03 13.68
C ALA A 63 3.59 19.21 12.78
N ASN A 64 4.27 19.40 11.63
CA ASN A 64 3.98 20.50 10.70
C ASN A 64 2.76 20.23 9.81
N LEU A 65 2.30 18.98 9.73
CA LEU A 65 1.21 18.56 8.85
C LEU A 65 -0.14 18.40 9.56
N GLN A 66 -0.16 18.44 10.90
CA GLN A 66 -1.41 18.37 11.68
C GLN A 66 -2.39 19.49 11.30
N ASN A 67 -1.89 20.67 10.94
CA ASN A 67 -2.71 21.81 10.50
C ASN A 67 -3.25 21.68 9.06
N ALA A 68 -2.84 20.65 8.31
CA ALA A 68 -3.15 20.46 6.90
C ALA A 68 -4.22 19.38 6.62
N ALA A 69 -5.00 18.97 7.63
CA ALA A 69 -5.91 17.83 7.54
C ALA A 69 -5.19 16.52 7.13
N ILE A 70 -3.97 16.34 7.65
CA ILE A 70 -3.17 15.12 7.54
C ILE A 70 -2.80 14.68 8.95
N SER A 71 -3.25 13.49 9.32
CA SER A 71 -2.88 12.82 10.57
C SER A 71 -1.79 11.81 10.29
N ILE A 72 -0.62 12.01 10.90
CA ILE A 72 0.54 11.13 10.77
C ILE A 72 0.76 10.44 12.10
N ILE A 73 0.72 9.12 12.07
CA ILE A 73 0.74 8.27 13.25
C ILE A 73 1.90 7.27 13.09
N PRO A 74 2.98 7.40 13.88
CA PRO A 74 3.99 6.35 13.96
C PRO A 74 3.34 5.05 14.43
N ALA A 75 3.62 3.95 13.74
CA ALA A 75 3.03 2.66 14.02
C ALA A 75 4.05 1.54 13.89
N PRO A 76 4.06 0.55 14.81
CA PRO A 76 4.89 -0.63 14.67
C PRO A 76 4.30 -1.54 13.58
N PHE A 77 5.06 -1.77 12.52
CA PHE A 77 4.69 -2.73 11.47
C PHE A 77 5.25 -4.12 11.80
N GLU A 78 6.22 -4.21 12.70
CA GLU A 78 6.62 -5.43 13.38
C GLU A 78 5.46 -5.95 14.21
N CYS A 79 4.84 -7.04 13.77
CA CYS A 79 3.66 -7.59 14.42
C CYS A 79 4.05 -8.41 15.65
N GLN A 80 3.45 -8.10 16.80
CA GLN A 80 3.46 -9.00 17.96
C GLN A 80 2.37 -10.06 17.75
N ASN A 81 2.72 -11.34 17.85
CA ASN A 81 1.79 -12.46 17.65
C ASN A 81 1.04 -12.45 16.31
N GLY A 82 1.67 -11.93 15.25
CA GLY A 82 1.10 -11.92 13.88
C GLY A 82 -0.05 -10.92 13.67
N LYS A 83 -0.24 -9.95 14.58
CA LYS A 83 -1.27 -8.91 14.43
C LYS A 83 -0.65 -7.50 14.47
N PRO A 84 -1.14 -6.56 13.64
CA PRO A 84 -0.77 -5.15 13.73
C PRO A 84 -1.23 -4.55 15.07
N GLU A 85 -0.39 -3.73 15.70
CA GLU A 85 -0.70 -3.07 16.98
C GLU A 85 -1.24 -1.65 16.82
N PHE A 86 -1.79 -1.32 15.66
CA PHE A 86 -2.39 -0.03 15.37
C PHE A 86 -3.79 -0.18 14.79
N THR A 87 -4.65 0.80 15.08
CA THR A 87 -6.05 0.83 14.65
C THR A 87 -6.39 2.18 14.01
N PRO A 88 -7.12 2.19 12.88
CA PRO A 88 -7.57 1.02 12.13
C PRO A 88 -6.42 0.39 11.33
N SER A 89 -6.41 -0.95 11.25
CA SER A 89 -5.63 -1.69 10.26
C SER A 89 -6.53 -2.20 9.15
N PHE A 90 -6.13 -1.96 7.91
CA PHE A 90 -6.84 -2.42 6.71
C PHE A 90 -6.12 -3.55 5.99
N PHE A 91 -4.95 -3.96 6.50
CA PHE A 91 -4.14 -5.03 5.93
C PHE A 91 -3.67 -5.94 7.05
N ALA A 92 -4.02 -7.22 6.95
CA ALA A 92 -3.54 -8.25 7.86
C ALA A 92 -2.27 -8.86 7.25
N PRO A 93 -1.09 -8.66 7.86
CA PRO A 93 0.13 -9.28 7.38
C PRO A 93 0.00 -10.80 7.41
N TYR A 94 0.67 -11.45 6.46
CA TYR A 94 0.69 -12.90 6.41
C TYR A 94 1.42 -13.46 7.63
N PRO A 95 0.96 -14.56 8.25
CA PRO A 95 1.59 -15.09 9.46
C PRO A 95 3.03 -15.53 9.21
N SER A 96 3.97 -15.03 10.02
CA SER A 96 5.42 -15.34 9.91
C SER A 96 5.73 -16.82 10.13
N ASP A 97 5.02 -17.47 11.04
CA ASP A 97 5.15 -18.90 11.33
C ASP A 97 4.76 -19.78 10.15
N LEU A 98 3.90 -19.29 9.25
CA LEU A 98 3.54 -19.96 8.00
C LEU A 98 4.39 -19.54 6.82
N LEU A 99 5.21 -18.48 6.96
CA LEU A 99 5.97 -17.92 5.88
C LEU A 99 7.29 -18.68 5.68
N MET A 100 7.70 -18.82 4.42
CA MET A 100 8.93 -19.48 4.02
C MET A 100 9.60 -18.66 2.91
N ALA A 101 10.92 -18.48 3.05
CA ALA A 101 11.73 -17.76 2.07
C ALA A 101 11.57 -18.36 0.64
N PRO A 102 11.82 -17.56 -0.41
CA PRO A 102 11.89 -18.06 -1.77
C PRO A 102 12.90 -19.21 -1.90
N LYS A 103 12.71 -20.08 -2.91
CA LYS A 103 13.69 -21.11 -3.22
C LYS A 103 14.98 -20.48 -3.76
N ASP A 104 16.10 -21.17 -3.56
CA ASP A 104 17.37 -20.80 -4.17
C ASP A 104 17.21 -20.60 -5.69
N GLY A 105 17.79 -19.53 -6.21
CA GLY A 105 17.70 -19.15 -7.61
C GLY A 105 16.35 -18.54 -8.04
N TRP A 106 15.42 -18.28 -7.11
CA TRP A 106 14.18 -17.55 -7.43
C TRP A 106 14.47 -16.13 -7.92
N VAL A 107 15.29 -15.39 -7.18
CA VAL A 107 15.75 -14.08 -7.61
C VAL A 107 16.97 -14.30 -8.52
N PRO A 108 16.93 -13.83 -9.79
CA PRO A 108 17.99 -14.14 -10.76
C PRO A 108 19.26 -13.29 -10.57
N PHE A 109 19.30 -12.42 -9.57
CA PHE A 109 20.38 -11.48 -9.31
C PHE A 109 20.60 -11.32 -7.80
N GLU A 110 21.80 -10.90 -7.43
CA GLU A 110 22.20 -10.70 -6.03
C GLU A 110 21.48 -9.51 -5.40
N PHE A 111 21.42 -9.50 -4.06
CA PHE A 111 20.96 -8.35 -3.31
C PHE A 111 21.84 -7.12 -3.65
N PRO A 112 21.24 -5.96 -4.00
CA PRO A 112 22.01 -4.77 -4.32
C PRO A 112 22.71 -4.26 -3.06
N LYS A 113 24.03 -4.45 -2.96
CA LYS A 113 24.80 -3.93 -1.83
C LYS A 113 25.08 -2.45 -2.00
N TYR A 114 24.97 -1.69 -0.90
CA TYR A 114 25.40 -0.30 -0.90
C TYR A 114 26.93 -0.21 -1.00
N ASP A 115 27.42 0.47 -2.04
CA ASP A 115 28.84 0.76 -2.26
C ASP A 115 29.00 2.27 -2.49
N SER A 116 29.53 2.98 -1.48
CA SER A 116 29.72 4.42 -1.53
C SER A 116 30.75 4.86 -2.57
N GLU A 117 31.80 4.07 -2.81
CA GLU A 117 32.83 4.40 -3.80
C GLU A 117 32.30 4.23 -5.22
N ARG A 118 31.55 3.15 -5.47
CA ARG A 118 30.84 2.97 -6.73
C ARG A 118 29.82 4.08 -6.95
N ALA A 119 29.01 4.39 -5.94
CA ALA A 119 28.00 5.45 -6.03
C ALA A 119 28.65 6.79 -6.41
N GLN A 120 29.78 7.14 -5.79
CA GLN A 120 30.54 8.34 -6.13
C GLN A 120 31.10 8.29 -7.55
N ARG A 121 31.73 7.19 -7.97
CA ARG A 121 32.32 7.04 -9.32
C ARG A 121 31.29 7.08 -10.44
N ARG A 122 30.08 6.58 -10.19
CA ARG A 122 28.99 6.50 -11.18
C ARG A 122 28.00 7.66 -11.07
N HIS A 123 28.20 8.57 -10.11
CA HIS A 123 27.26 9.64 -9.81
C HIS A 123 25.84 9.11 -9.57
N GLU A 124 25.72 7.99 -8.83
CA GLU A 124 24.42 7.39 -8.54
C GLU A 124 23.60 8.30 -7.63
N THR A 125 22.40 8.66 -8.10
CA THR A 125 21.45 9.45 -7.34
C THR A 125 20.78 8.59 -6.25
N PRO A 126 20.17 9.19 -5.21
CA PRO A 126 19.29 8.45 -4.30
C PRO A 126 18.24 7.58 -5.03
N ILE A 127 17.62 8.06 -6.11
CA ILE A 127 16.62 7.27 -6.85
C ILE A 127 17.21 6.08 -7.61
N ASP A 128 18.44 6.16 -8.11
CA ASP A 128 19.10 5.01 -8.77
C ASP A 128 19.35 3.86 -7.79
N ARG A 129 19.61 4.20 -6.52
CA ARG A 129 19.80 3.24 -5.43
C ARG A 129 18.46 2.67 -4.97
N ALA A 130 17.44 3.53 -4.83
CA ALA A 130 16.08 3.11 -4.53
C ALA A 130 15.51 2.17 -5.62
N ARG A 131 15.81 2.42 -6.90
CA ARG A 131 15.39 1.58 -8.03
C ARG A 131 15.99 0.18 -7.99
N GLN A 132 17.29 0.07 -7.72
CA GLN A 132 17.96 -1.23 -7.55
C GLN A 132 17.31 -2.04 -6.42
N LEU A 133 17.05 -1.41 -5.27
CA LEU A 133 16.36 -2.04 -4.15
C LEU A 133 14.91 -2.42 -4.49
N CYS A 134 14.13 -1.52 -5.09
CA CYS A 134 12.74 -1.76 -5.49
C CYS A 134 12.64 -2.99 -6.39
N TYR A 135 13.47 -3.05 -7.43
CA TYR A 135 13.49 -4.18 -8.37
C TYR A 135 13.82 -5.50 -7.68
N TYR A 136 14.76 -5.51 -6.73
CA TYR A 136 15.06 -6.71 -5.94
C TYR A 136 13.88 -7.11 -5.04
N LEU A 137 13.29 -6.16 -4.33
CA LEU A 137 12.16 -6.44 -3.44
C LEU A 137 10.96 -6.98 -4.22
N GLU A 138 10.60 -6.41 -5.37
CA GLU A 138 9.47 -6.92 -6.17
C GLU A 138 9.63 -8.41 -6.54
N GLN A 139 10.84 -8.82 -6.94
CA GLN A 139 11.14 -10.21 -7.29
C GLN A 139 11.20 -11.11 -6.04
N SER A 140 11.88 -10.65 -4.99
CA SER A 140 12.07 -11.42 -3.75
C SER A 140 10.75 -11.63 -3.00
N LEU A 141 9.99 -10.55 -2.76
CA LEU A 141 8.75 -10.57 -1.98
C LEU A 141 7.66 -11.40 -2.67
N SER A 142 7.59 -11.40 -4.00
CA SER A 142 6.64 -12.24 -4.75
C SER A 142 7.01 -13.74 -4.75
N GLY A 143 8.24 -14.08 -4.39
CA GLY A 143 8.75 -15.46 -4.32
C GLY A 143 8.46 -16.20 -3.02
N TYR A 144 8.02 -15.49 -1.98
CA TYR A 144 7.77 -16.09 -0.69
C TYR A 144 6.68 -17.16 -0.74
N ARG A 145 6.89 -18.23 0.01
CA ARG A 145 6.09 -19.46 0.01
C ARG A 145 5.40 -19.66 1.36
N SER A 146 4.44 -20.57 1.37
CA SER A 146 3.81 -21.03 2.61
C SER A 146 4.42 -22.34 3.07
N ARG A 147 4.47 -22.54 4.39
CA ARG A 147 4.77 -23.83 5.02
C ARG A 147 3.58 -24.78 5.02
N CYS A 148 2.38 -24.30 4.70
CA CYS A 148 1.20 -25.15 4.53
C CYS A 148 1.42 -26.11 3.34
N PRO A 149 1.40 -27.44 3.56
CA PRO A 149 1.68 -28.43 2.50
C PRO A 149 0.77 -28.33 1.27
N GLU A 150 -0.43 -27.79 1.43
CA GLU A 150 -1.44 -27.62 0.38
C GLU A 150 -1.07 -26.48 -0.59
N VAL A 151 -0.20 -25.57 -0.18
CA VAL A 151 0.20 -24.39 -0.95
C VAL A 151 1.51 -24.66 -1.69
N GLN A 152 1.39 -25.07 -2.96
CA GLN A 152 2.56 -25.45 -3.77
C GLN A 152 3.25 -24.28 -4.49
N TYR A 153 2.56 -23.16 -4.64
CA TYR A 153 3.00 -21.96 -5.35
C TYR A 153 3.42 -20.84 -4.39
N PRO A 154 4.20 -19.83 -4.84
CA PRO A 154 4.40 -18.61 -4.06
C PRO A 154 3.08 -18.01 -3.60
N VAL A 155 3.02 -17.56 -2.34
CA VAL A 155 1.79 -17.07 -1.69
C VAL A 155 1.21 -15.91 -2.47
N PHE A 156 2.05 -15.03 -3.02
CA PHE A 156 1.61 -13.87 -3.79
C PHE A 156 0.69 -14.25 -4.96
N LEU A 157 0.95 -15.35 -5.67
CA LEU A 157 0.15 -15.78 -6.82
C LEU A 157 -1.29 -16.17 -6.42
N ILE A 158 -1.47 -16.70 -5.22
CA ILE A 158 -2.77 -17.12 -4.68
C ILE A 158 -3.38 -16.12 -3.69
N SER A 159 -2.65 -15.06 -3.35
CA SER A 159 -3.08 -14.04 -2.36
C SER A 159 -4.31 -13.25 -2.78
N GLY A 160 -4.64 -13.24 -4.08
CA GLY A 160 -5.71 -12.45 -4.66
C GLY A 160 -5.32 -11.04 -5.09
N TRP A 161 -4.06 -10.64 -4.89
CA TRP A 161 -3.53 -9.40 -5.44
C TRP A 161 -3.23 -9.52 -6.94
N ARG A 162 -3.52 -8.44 -7.68
CA ARG A 162 -3.31 -8.36 -9.13
C ARG A 162 -2.57 -7.11 -9.47
N TYR A 163 -1.45 -7.27 -10.17
CA TYR A 163 -0.77 -6.17 -10.83
C TYR A 163 -1.65 -5.63 -11.95
N GLN A 164 -1.59 -4.33 -12.17
CA GLN A 164 -2.13 -3.67 -13.35
C GLN A 164 -1.26 -2.48 -13.68
N ASP A 165 -1.06 -2.21 -14.96
CA ASP A 165 -0.28 -1.06 -15.42
C ASP A 165 -0.90 0.25 -14.93
N ILE A 166 -0.05 1.18 -14.46
CA ILE A 166 -0.47 2.45 -13.87
C ILE A 166 -1.37 3.24 -14.83
N GLY A 167 -1.07 3.19 -16.14
CA GLY A 167 -1.86 3.86 -17.18
C GLY A 167 -3.30 3.35 -17.31
N GLU A 168 -3.58 2.10 -16.89
CA GLU A 168 -4.91 1.51 -16.98
C GLU A 168 -5.84 1.92 -15.84
N TYR A 169 -5.31 2.41 -14.72
CA TYR A 169 -6.12 2.87 -13.59
C TYR A 169 -6.84 4.19 -13.86
N GLY A 170 -6.43 4.94 -14.89
CA GLY A 170 -7.03 6.23 -15.23
C GLY A 170 -6.87 7.29 -14.12
N PHE A 171 -5.77 7.24 -13.36
CA PHE A 171 -5.45 8.28 -12.38
C PHE A 171 -5.36 9.64 -13.09
N LYS A 172 -6.11 10.63 -12.61
CA LYS A 172 -6.18 11.98 -13.25
C LYS A 172 -4.90 12.81 -13.14
N LYS A 173 -3.95 12.35 -12.34
CA LYS A 173 -2.67 13.00 -12.09
C LYS A 173 -1.60 11.94 -12.08
N ASP A 174 -0.44 12.33 -12.56
CA ASP A 174 0.73 11.47 -12.63
C ASP A 174 1.07 10.89 -11.25
N LEU A 175 1.52 9.65 -11.21
CA LEU A 175 2.10 9.06 -9.99
C LEU A 175 3.62 9.19 -10.01
N TRP A 176 4.10 10.32 -10.52
CA TRP A 176 5.50 10.70 -10.56
C TRP A 176 5.64 12.23 -10.52
N GLU A 177 6.83 12.72 -10.20
CA GLU A 177 7.26 14.12 -10.33
C GLU A 177 8.72 14.11 -10.77
N TYR A 178 9.07 14.89 -11.80
CA TYR A 178 10.46 15.02 -12.25
C TYR A 178 11.20 16.02 -11.38
N GLY A 179 12.47 15.71 -11.09
CA GLY A 179 13.32 16.56 -10.27
C GLY A 179 13.96 17.74 -10.98
N LEU A 180 13.85 17.85 -12.30
CA LEU A 180 14.36 18.98 -13.06
C LEU A 180 13.20 19.76 -13.68
N GLN A 181 13.00 21.00 -13.24
CA GLN A 181 12.06 21.91 -13.88
C GLN A 181 12.84 22.99 -14.64
N ILE A 182 12.61 23.09 -15.95
CA ILE A 182 13.29 24.04 -16.83
C ILE A 182 13.03 25.47 -16.30
N GLY A 183 14.11 26.17 -15.95
CA GLY A 183 14.06 27.56 -15.47
C GLY A 183 13.89 27.71 -13.95
N MET A 184 13.92 26.64 -13.16
CA MET A 184 14.03 26.69 -11.70
C MET A 184 15.48 26.50 -11.24
N GLU A 185 15.83 27.13 -10.12
CA GLU A 185 17.05 26.81 -9.36
C GLU A 185 16.95 25.39 -8.78
N ASP A 186 18.04 24.63 -8.80
CA ASP A 186 18.07 23.22 -8.35
C ASP A 186 17.50 23.05 -6.93
N SER A 187 17.78 23.99 -6.02
CA SER A 187 17.28 23.98 -4.64
C SER A 187 15.77 24.16 -4.50
N LYS A 188 15.10 24.63 -5.56
CA LYS A 188 13.64 24.83 -5.62
C LYS A 188 12.93 23.74 -6.41
N CYS A 189 13.67 22.85 -7.06
CA CYS A 189 13.07 21.72 -7.74
C CYS A 189 12.67 20.64 -6.72
N PRO A 190 11.46 20.05 -6.83
CA PRO A 190 11.09 18.93 -5.99
C PRO A 190 12.01 17.74 -6.26
N PRO A 191 12.35 16.90 -5.28
CA PRO A 191 13.00 15.62 -5.53
C PRO A 191 12.18 14.76 -6.50
N GLN A 192 12.86 14.05 -7.40
CA GLN A 192 12.17 13.12 -8.30
C GLN A 192 11.51 11.99 -7.49
N TRP A 193 10.34 11.53 -7.90
CA TRP A 193 9.75 10.29 -7.37
C TRP A 193 8.86 9.64 -8.41
N THR A 194 8.63 8.33 -8.27
CA THR A 194 7.66 7.59 -9.09
C THR A 194 7.09 6.40 -8.34
N VAL A 195 5.81 6.12 -8.56
CA VAL A 195 5.22 4.82 -8.28
C VAL A 195 5.66 3.85 -9.37
N ASP A 196 6.16 2.69 -8.97
CA ASP A 196 6.69 1.66 -9.87
C ASP A 196 5.63 0.60 -10.19
N ALA A 197 4.86 0.19 -9.17
CA ALA A 197 3.81 -0.80 -9.31
C ALA A 197 2.57 -0.45 -8.50
N VAL A 198 1.39 -0.80 -9.02
CA VAL A 198 0.10 -0.70 -8.31
C VAL A 198 -0.63 -2.03 -8.41
N TYR A 199 -1.00 -2.57 -7.26
CA TYR A 199 -1.79 -3.80 -7.18
C TYR A 199 -3.15 -3.52 -6.56
N HIS A 200 -4.17 -4.13 -7.13
CA HIS A 200 -5.52 -4.15 -6.56
C HIS A 200 -5.89 -5.55 -6.12
N TYR A 201 -6.80 -5.64 -5.16
CA TYR A 201 -7.37 -6.92 -4.77
C TYR A 201 -8.43 -7.36 -5.79
N HIS A 202 -8.40 -8.63 -6.22
CA HIS A 202 -9.28 -9.14 -7.27
C HIS A 202 -10.76 -9.15 -6.84
N ASP A 203 -11.05 -9.43 -5.57
CA ASP A 203 -12.42 -9.38 -5.05
C ASP A 203 -12.85 -7.92 -4.88
N THR A 204 -13.87 -7.53 -5.64
CA THR A 204 -14.46 -6.18 -5.68
C THR A 204 -15.18 -5.77 -4.39
N LYS A 205 -15.23 -6.66 -3.38
CA LYS A 205 -15.57 -6.32 -2.00
C LYS A 205 -14.51 -5.48 -1.31
N PHE A 206 -13.27 -5.56 -1.77
CA PHE A 206 -12.14 -4.88 -1.16
C PHE A 206 -11.66 -3.71 -2.03
N PRO A 207 -11.91 -2.46 -1.63
CA PRO A 207 -11.44 -1.28 -2.35
C PRO A 207 -9.92 -1.05 -2.23
N HIS A 208 -9.20 -1.93 -1.52
CA HIS A 208 -7.78 -1.79 -1.22
C HIS A 208 -6.90 -1.71 -2.46
N LEU A 209 -5.84 -0.90 -2.33
CA LEU A 209 -4.69 -0.89 -3.23
C LEU A 209 -3.42 -1.14 -2.41
N LYS A 210 -2.39 -1.67 -3.07
CA LYS A 210 -1.01 -1.54 -2.60
C LYS A 210 -0.13 -0.97 -3.70
N SER A 211 1.01 -0.42 -3.33
CA SER A 211 1.94 0.13 -4.30
C SER A 211 3.37 0.15 -3.79
N MET A 212 4.32 0.14 -4.71
CA MET A 212 5.75 0.32 -4.46
C MET A 212 6.18 1.61 -5.15
N MET A 213 6.95 2.45 -4.46
CA MET A 213 7.44 3.71 -5.01
C MET A 213 8.92 3.91 -4.70
N ILE A 214 9.59 4.67 -5.56
CA ILE A 214 10.97 5.11 -5.38
C ILE A 214 11.04 6.64 -5.35
N SER A 215 11.94 7.17 -4.54
CA SER A 215 12.13 8.62 -4.39
C SER A 215 13.61 9.00 -4.41
N ASP A 216 13.90 10.16 -4.99
CA ASP A 216 15.23 10.77 -5.06
C ASP A 216 15.54 11.61 -3.82
N VAL A 217 15.35 11.00 -2.66
CA VAL A 217 15.62 11.60 -1.36
C VAL A 217 16.52 10.66 -0.59
N ASP A 218 17.44 11.21 0.20
CA ASP A 218 18.07 10.41 1.25
C ASP A 218 17.08 10.24 2.41
N GLY A 219 17.10 9.07 3.04
CA GLY A 219 16.23 8.73 4.15
C GLY A 219 16.53 9.61 5.36
N ASP A 220 15.54 10.39 5.76
CA ASP A 220 15.52 11.15 7.01
C ASP A 220 14.44 10.52 7.91
N TYR A 221 14.90 9.91 9.00
CA TYR A 221 14.12 9.01 9.86
C TYR A 221 12.87 9.64 10.47
N GLU A 222 12.81 10.97 10.56
CA GLU A 222 11.73 11.71 11.20
C GLU A 222 10.75 12.33 10.21
N MET A 223 11.03 12.29 8.90
CA MET A 223 10.33 13.08 7.91
C MET A 223 9.42 12.26 7.00
N LEU A 224 8.29 12.85 6.62
CA LEU A 224 7.42 12.38 5.53
C LEU A 224 7.78 13.12 4.24
N PHE A 225 7.80 12.41 3.11
CA PHE A 225 8.17 13.01 1.84
C PHE A 225 6.95 13.41 1.02
N ARG A 226 7.06 14.52 0.30
CA ARG A 226 6.04 15.00 -0.63
C ARG A 226 5.57 13.92 -1.60
N GLY A 227 6.50 13.14 -2.14
CA GLY A 227 6.19 12.05 -3.07
C GLY A 227 5.23 11.03 -2.47
N GLU A 228 5.44 10.62 -1.22
CA GLU A 228 4.56 9.67 -0.52
C GLU A 228 3.16 10.28 -0.30
N LEU A 229 3.09 11.53 0.16
CA LEU A 229 1.81 12.22 0.35
C LEU A 229 1.03 12.31 -0.97
N LEU A 230 1.68 12.76 -2.05
CA LEU A 230 1.05 12.89 -3.36
C LEU A 230 0.63 11.53 -3.92
N ALA A 231 1.46 10.50 -3.80
CA ALA A 231 1.14 9.14 -4.23
C ALA A 231 -0.12 8.62 -3.51
N LEU A 232 -0.16 8.70 -2.17
CA LEU A 232 -1.30 8.29 -1.36
C LEU A 232 -2.58 9.07 -1.72
N ILE A 233 -2.50 10.40 -1.76
CA ILE A 233 -3.64 11.26 -2.12
C ILE A 233 -4.20 10.91 -3.50
N ARG A 234 -3.32 10.78 -4.50
CA ARG A 234 -3.71 10.51 -5.89
C ARG A 234 -4.31 9.12 -6.05
N MET A 235 -3.74 8.09 -5.42
CA MET A 235 -4.26 6.73 -5.44
C MET A 235 -5.63 6.61 -4.75
N ILE A 236 -5.77 7.14 -3.52
CA ILE A 236 -7.04 7.14 -2.78
C ILE A 236 -8.11 7.87 -3.59
N ARG A 237 -7.78 9.04 -4.16
CA ARG A 237 -8.72 9.82 -4.98
C ARG A 237 -9.13 9.06 -6.24
N GLY A 238 -8.20 8.41 -6.94
CA GLY A 238 -8.54 7.58 -8.11
C GLY A 238 -9.45 6.41 -7.74
N ARG A 239 -9.20 5.79 -6.59
CA ARG A 239 -10.05 4.69 -6.10
C ARG A 239 -11.47 5.16 -5.76
N LEU A 240 -11.63 6.35 -5.17
CA LEU A 240 -12.91 7.02 -4.96
C LEU A 240 -13.66 7.39 -6.25
N GLU A 241 -12.98 7.47 -7.39
CA GLU A 241 -13.60 7.70 -8.71
C GLU A 241 -14.09 6.40 -9.38
N THR A 242 -13.62 5.26 -8.89
CA THR A 242 -13.99 3.97 -9.46
C THR A 242 -15.41 3.61 -9.07
N LYS A 243 -16.33 3.62 -10.04
CA LYS A 243 -17.79 3.41 -9.84
C LYS A 243 -18.12 2.18 -9.01
N ARG A 244 -17.41 1.07 -9.20
CA ARG A 244 -17.65 -0.20 -8.48
C ARG A 244 -17.41 -0.07 -6.97
N PHE A 245 -16.56 0.86 -6.56
CA PHE A 245 -16.21 1.12 -5.16
C PHE A 245 -16.98 2.29 -4.55
N ALA A 246 -18.01 2.80 -5.24
CA ALA A 246 -18.76 3.96 -4.77
C ALA A 246 -19.48 3.75 -3.44
N ARG A 247 -19.80 2.50 -3.08
CA ARG A 247 -20.48 2.16 -1.83
C ARG A 247 -19.57 2.14 -0.59
N TYR A 248 -18.27 1.94 -0.76
CA TYR A 248 -17.35 1.78 0.36
C TYR A 248 -16.98 3.16 0.95
N PRO A 249 -17.11 3.39 2.26
CA PRO A 249 -16.61 4.59 2.95
C PRO A 249 -15.10 4.80 2.88
N VAL A 250 -14.33 3.71 2.85
CA VAL A 250 -12.88 3.76 3.01
C VAL A 250 -12.21 3.09 1.82
N HIS A 251 -11.15 3.72 1.30
CA HIS A 251 -10.34 3.20 0.18
C HIS A 251 -8.87 3.12 0.60
N PRO A 252 -8.48 2.06 1.34
CA PRO A 252 -7.14 1.96 1.92
C PRO A 252 -6.04 1.75 0.88
N VAL A 253 -4.87 2.32 1.15
CA VAL A 253 -3.65 2.12 0.37
C VAL A 253 -2.51 1.68 1.29
N LEU A 254 -1.83 0.59 0.93
CA LEU A 254 -0.56 0.18 1.53
C LEU A 254 0.58 0.54 0.58
N LEU A 255 1.54 1.34 1.04
CA LEU A 255 2.61 1.89 0.23
C LEU A 255 3.96 1.44 0.79
N PHE A 256 4.76 0.80 -0.05
CA PHE A 256 6.17 0.53 0.20
C PHE A 256 6.97 1.66 -0.46
N SER A 257 7.60 2.48 0.37
CA SER A 257 8.42 3.59 -0.08
C SER A 257 9.88 3.17 -0.01
N MET A 258 10.64 3.32 -1.09
CA MET A 258 12.09 3.09 -1.15
C MET A 258 12.82 4.39 -1.51
N MET A 259 13.97 4.62 -0.87
CA MET A 259 14.72 5.87 -0.98
C MET A 259 16.22 5.67 -0.72
N GLY A 260 17.03 6.70 -0.98
CA GLY A 260 18.45 6.69 -0.67
C GLY A 260 18.73 6.57 0.84
N THR A 261 19.88 6.11 1.28
CA THR A 261 20.97 5.47 0.53
C THR A 261 20.73 3.95 0.32
N GLN A 262 19.46 3.52 0.22
CA GLN A 262 18.90 2.14 0.35
C GLN A 262 18.16 1.92 1.67
N HIS A 263 17.16 2.75 1.92
CA HIS A 263 16.19 2.56 3.00
C HIS A 263 14.81 2.31 2.42
N ALA A 264 13.95 1.68 3.21
CA ALA A 264 12.55 1.53 2.89
C ALA A 264 11.66 1.73 4.11
N ARG A 265 10.39 2.04 3.90
CA ARG A 265 9.36 2.05 4.94
C ARG A 265 8.00 1.64 4.39
N ILE A 266 7.11 1.25 5.29
CA ILE A 266 5.74 0.86 4.97
C ILE A 266 4.80 1.95 5.50
N LEU A 267 3.88 2.38 4.66
CA LEU A 267 2.82 3.31 5.03
C LEU A 267 1.46 2.68 4.75
N GLN A 268 0.51 2.81 5.67
CA GLN A 268 -0.89 2.51 5.43
C GLN A 268 -1.69 3.81 5.53
N ALA A 269 -2.44 4.15 4.49
CA ALA A 269 -3.24 5.37 4.49
C ALA A 269 -4.68 5.15 4.06
N HIS A 270 -5.55 6.02 4.56
CA HIS A 270 -6.93 6.15 4.12
C HIS A 270 -7.42 7.58 4.36
N PHE A 271 -8.50 7.97 3.68
CA PHE A 271 -9.18 9.24 3.95
C PHE A 271 -10.47 8.96 4.73
N ASN A 272 -10.61 9.53 5.92
CA ASN A 272 -11.75 9.24 6.80
C ASN A 272 -12.97 10.16 6.55
N GLY A 273 -12.90 11.05 5.55
CA GLY A 273 -13.92 12.06 5.25
C GLY A 273 -13.49 13.47 5.66
N THR A 274 -12.60 13.58 6.65
CA THR A 274 -12.10 14.85 7.17
C THR A 274 -10.61 15.02 6.86
N GLU A 275 -9.82 13.99 7.12
CA GLU A 275 -8.37 14.02 7.03
C GLU A 275 -7.80 12.79 6.34
N LEU A 276 -6.60 12.95 5.79
CA LEU A 276 -5.77 11.85 5.34
C LEU A 276 -5.04 11.26 6.55
N VAL A 277 -5.39 10.05 6.94
CA VAL A 277 -4.76 9.34 8.06
C VAL A 277 -3.68 8.42 7.49
N ILE A 278 -2.45 8.57 7.97
CA ILE A 278 -1.28 7.81 7.55
C ILE A 278 -0.64 7.17 8.78
N HIS A 279 -0.65 5.84 8.83
CA HIS A 279 0.22 5.07 9.71
C HIS A 279 1.53 4.81 8.98
N HIS A 280 2.67 5.05 9.61
CA HIS A 280 3.96 4.77 8.99
C HIS A 280 4.89 4.02 9.95
N SER A 281 5.67 3.11 9.38
CA SER A 281 6.75 2.47 10.10
C SER A 281 7.91 3.46 10.34
N LYS A 282 8.88 3.01 11.14
CA LYS A 282 10.26 3.53 11.05
C LYS A 282 10.86 3.23 9.67
N PHE A 283 12.01 3.80 9.39
CA PHE A 283 12.81 3.39 8.24
C PHE A 283 13.56 2.11 8.56
N TYR A 284 13.61 1.23 7.57
CA TYR A 284 14.36 -0.01 7.59
C TYR A 284 15.60 0.15 6.71
N ASP A 285 16.74 -0.27 7.23
CA ASP A 285 18.04 -0.20 6.57
C ASP A 285 18.24 -1.42 5.68
N PHE A 286 18.27 -1.19 4.36
CA PHE A 286 18.50 -2.20 3.34
C PHE A 286 19.84 -1.97 2.61
N ARG A 287 20.81 -1.33 3.26
CA ARG A 287 22.18 -1.24 2.72
C ARG A 287 22.85 -2.61 2.65
N TYR A 288 22.37 -3.55 3.46
CA TYR A 288 22.76 -4.96 3.47
C TYR A 288 21.52 -5.85 3.41
N GLU A 289 21.72 -7.08 2.93
CA GLU A 289 20.66 -8.08 2.93
C GLU A 289 20.35 -8.50 4.37
N ASP A 290 19.07 -8.42 4.73
CA ASP A 290 18.57 -8.82 6.04
C ASP A 290 17.32 -9.70 5.85
N ALA A 291 17.47 -10.99 6.15
CA ALA A 291 16.40 -11.98 6.00
C ALA A 291 15.17 -11.64 6.87
N VAL A 292 15.37 -11.04 8.05
CA VAL A 292 14.27 -10.67 8.96
C VAL A 292 13.48 -9.51 8.37
N LEU A 293 14.17 -8.51 7.79
CA LEU A 293 13.50 -7.40 7.11
C LEU A 293 12.80 -7.83 5.81
N LEU A 294 13.42 -8.73 5.04
CA LEU A 294 12.79 -9.32 3.86
C LEU A 294 11.51 -10.09 4.24
N GLU A 295 11.55 -10.87 5.33
CA GLU A 295 10.39 -11.58 5.83
C GLU A 295 9.29 -10.60 6.28
N LEU A 296 9.64 -9.54 7.03
CA LEU A 296 8.69 -8.50 7.43
C LEU A 296 8.01 -7.86 6.22
N PHE A 297 8.78 -7.43 5.23
CA PHE A 297 8.23 -6.82 4.01
C PHE A 297 7.37 -7.81 3.24
N ALA A 298 7.74 -9.10 3.22
CA ALA A 298 6.96 -10.13 2.55
C ALA A 298 5.61 -10.35 3.24
N GLN A 299 5.57 -10.40 4.58
CA GLN A 299 4.32 -10.51 5.34
C GLN A 299 3.32 -9.41 4.96
N TRP A 300 3.79 -8.17 4.87
CA TRP A 300 2.95 -7.03 4.47
C TRP A 300 2.65 -7.04 2.96
N PHE A 301 3.60 -7.43 2.12
CA PHE A 301 3.42 -7.45 0.68
C PHE A 301 2.41 -8.52 0.24
N ILE A 302 2.34 -9.66 0.93
CA ILE A 302 1.34 -10.72 0.66
C ILE A 302 0.13 -10.66 1.62
N SER A 303 -0.03 -9.54 2.35
CA SER A 303 -1.12 -9.31 3.30
C SER A 303 -2.50 -9.56 2.72
N SER A 304 -3.47 -9.88 3.58
CA SER A 304 -4.88 -9.94 3.21
C SER A 304 -5.57 -8.61 3.49
N PRO A 305 -6.51 -8.15 2.63
CA PRO A 305 -7.32 -6.99 2.95
C PRO A 305 -8.24 -7.32 4.14
N VAL A 306 -8.28 -6.42 5.12
CA VAL A 306 -9.15 -6.50 6.29
C VAL A 306 -9.71 -5.11 6.62
N GLY A 307 -10.42 -5.02 7.75
CA GLY A 307 -11.05 -3.80 8.23
C GLY A 307 -12.42 -3.57 7.60
N GLU A 308 -13.27 -2.87 8.35
CA GLU A 308 -14.60 -2.48 7.90
C GLU A 308 -14.48 -1.37 6.86
N THR A 309 -14.53 -1.78 5.59
CA THR A 309 -14.59 -0.84 4.45
C THR A 309 -16.00 -0.73 3.88
N GLU A 310 -16.93 -1.57 4.34
CA GLU A 310 -18.36 -1.49 4.02
C GLU A 310 -19.06 -0.49 4.94
N PRO A 311 -20.15 0.16 4.50
CA PRO A 311 -21.01 0.90 5.42
C PRO A 311 -21.67 -0.07 6.39
N GLU A 312 -21.65 0.25 7.69
CA GLU A 312 -22.49 -0.39 8.72
C GLU A 312 -23.98 -0.34 8.34
#